data_AF-A0A4Q4W2V7-F1
#
_entry.id   AF-A0A4Q4W2V7-F1
#
_cell.length_a   1.000
_cell.length_b   1.000
_cell.length_c   1.000
_cell.angle_alpha   90.00
_cell.angle_beta   90.00
_cell.angle_gamma   90.00
#
_symmetry.space_group_name_H-M   'P 1'
#
loop_
_entity.id
_entity.type
_entity.pdbx_description
1 polymer ?
#
loop_
_entity_poly.entity_id
_entity_poly.type
_entity_poly.pdbx_seq_one_letter_code
_entity_poly.pdbx_strand_id
1 'polypeptide(L)'
;MADLQYYAYKGVGEKNLVQHGYQQAVRVGDRIECSGQGGWDPETGVINTEINAQIEQAFANVDLCLRDAGGEGWSQVFRVNSYHVPLNNEALAAMKRGFEKWMPNHKPIWTTVGVQRLGEDDMRVEIEVSAYAPVAKKG
;
A
#
# COMPACT_ATOMS: atom_id res chain seq x y z
N MET A 1 21.69 14.07 7.91
CA MET A 1 20.59 13.25 7.32
C MET A 1 19.74 12.75 8.47
N ALA A 2 18.42 12.60 8.28
CA ALA A 2 17.58 12.00 9.30
C ALA A 2 17.93 10.50 9.41
N ASP A 3 18.12 9.99 10.63
CA ASP A 3 18.44 8.59 10.89
C ASP A 3 17.13 7.79 10.92
N LEU A 4 16.62 7.45 9.73
CA LEU A 4 15.37 6.72 9.53
C LEU A 4 15.66 5.35 8.92
N GLN A 5 14.84 4.36 9.28
CA GLN A 5 14.92 3.03 8.69
C GLN A 5 13.98 2.92 7.50
N TYR A 6 14.53 2.49 6.37
CA TYR A 6 13.81 2.30 5.11
C TYR A 6 13.76 0.83 4.73
N TYR A 7 12.70 0.44 4.03
CA TYR A 7 12.39 -0.95 3.74
C TYR A 7 11.97 -1.12 2.28
N ALA A 8 12.45 -2.22 1.70
CA ALA A 8 12.05 -2.71 0.39
C ALA A 8 11.87 -4.23 0.52
N TYR A 9 10.61 -4.67 0.47
CA TYR A 9 10.31 -6.10 0.47
C TYR A 9 10.92 -6.78 -0.76
N LYS A 10 11.20 -8.08 -0.64
CA LYS A 10 11.83 -8.89 -1.69
C LYS A 10 11.05 -8.86 -3.01
N GLY A 11 11.76 -9.02 -4.13
CA GLY A 11 11.15 -9.07 -5.46
C GLY A 11 10.90 -7.68 -6.02
N VAL A 12 9.64 -7.30 -6.23
CA VAL A 12 9.28 -6.01 -6.81
C VAL A 12 9.78 -4.84 -5.97
N GLY A 13 9.77 -4.93 -4.64
CA GLY A 13 10.24 -3.85 -3.78
C GLY A 13 11.74 -3.53 -4.00
N GLU A 14 12.59 -4.55 -3.96
CA GLU A 14 14.03 -4.45 -4.27
C GLU A 14 14.29 -4.01 -5.72
N LYS A 15 13.51 -4.54 -6.69
CA LYS A 15 13.60 -4.14 -8.10
C LYS A 15 13.29 -2.65 -8.27
N ASN A 16 12.21 -2.17 -7.67
CA ASN A 16 11.80 -0.76 -7.74
C ASN A 16 12.81 0.16 -7.06
N LEU A 17 13.44 -0.29 -5.97
CA LEU A 17 14.54 0.43 -5.35
C LEU A 17 15.70 0.65 -6.33
N VAL A 18 16.13 -0.41 -7.03
CA VAL A 18 17.24 -0.32 -7.99
C VAL A 18 16.85 0.49 -9.23
N GLN A 19 15.64 0.32 -9.74
CA GLN A 19 15.20 0.92 -11.01
C GLN A 19 14.74 2.38 -10.88
N HIS A 20 14.10 2.73 -9.76
CA HIS A 20 13.45 4.03 -9.57
C HIS A 20 14.00 4.82 -8.37
N GLY A 21 14.82 4.22 -7.50
CA GLY A 21 15.51 4.93 -6.43
C GLY A 21 14.63 5.29 -5.23
N TYR A 22 13.54 4.56 -4.98
CA TYR A 22 12.66 4.76 -3.82
C TYR A 22 12.49 3.48 -3.00
N GLN A 23 12.12 3.65 -1.73
CA GLN A 23 11.89 2.55 -0.78
C GLN A 23 10.38 2.32 -0.63
N GLN A 24 9.97 1.07 -0.39
CA GLN A 24 8.55 0.72 -0.28
C GLN A 24 7.92 1.27 1.00
N ALA A 25 8.70 1.36 2.08
CA ALA A 25 8.26 1.99 3.32
C ALA A 25 9.42 2.70 4.04
N VAL A 26 9.06 3.60 4.94
CA VAL A 26 9.95 4.20 5.93
C VAL A 26 9.29 4.16 7.30
N ARG A 27 10.09 3.93 8.33
CA ARG A 27 9.64 4.04 9.72
C ARG A 27 10.08 5.38 10.31
N VAL A 28 9.11 6.12 10.85
CA VAL A 28 9.29 7.44 11.47
C VAL A 28 8.73 7.41 12.89
N GLY A 29 9.59 7.04 13.85
CA GLY A 29 9.16 6.80 15.23
C GLY A 29 8.14 5.66 15.32
N ASP A 30 6.95 5.96 15.86
CA ASP A 30 5.83 5.01 16.00
C ASP A 30 4.93 4.96 14.75
N ARG A 31 5.43 5.40 13.59
CA ARG A 31 4.69 5.40 12.32
C ARG A 31 5.43 4.64 11.25
N ILE A 32 4.68 3.96 10.39
CA ILE A 32 5.15 3.45 9.11
C ILE A 32 4.43 4.24 8.02
N GLU A 33 5.20 4.81 7.09
CA GLU A 33 4.70 5.44 5.87
C GLU A 33 5.05 4.53 4.70
N CYS A 34 4.02 4.08 3.97
CA CYS A 34 4.19 3.28 2.76
C CYS A 34 4.17 4.18 1.53
N SER A 35 5.07 3.90 0.59
CA SER A 35 4.90 4.33 -0.80
C SER A 35 3.66 3.68 -1.40
N GLY A 36 3.14 4.26 -2.49
CA GLY A 36 1.98 3.73 -3.20
C GLY A 36 2.16 2.27 -3.61
N GLN A 37 1.17 1.43 -3.27
CA GLN A 37 1.11 0.02 -3.64
C GLN A 37 0.00 -0.19 -4.68
N GLY A 38 0.32 -0.85 -5.78
CA GLY A 38 -0.59 -1.18 -6.87
C GLY A 38 -0.86 -2.68 -6.96
N GLY A 39 -1.62 -3.07 -7.98
CA GLY A 39 -2.08 -4.45 -8.18
C GLY A 39 -1.07 -5.41 -8.82
N TRP A 40 0.23 -5.19 -8.61
CA TRP A 40 1.28 -6.08 -9.13
C TRP A 40 1.45 -7.32 -8.25
N ASP A 41 1.78 -8.45 -8.87
CA ASP A 41 2.31 -9.59 -8.15
C ASP A 41 3.69 -9.24 -7.54
N PRO A 42 3.92 -9.44 -6.23
CA PRO A 42 5.12 -8.93 -5.55
C PRO A 42 6.41 -9.66 -5.95
N GLU A 43 6.33 -10.83 -6.60
CA GLU A 43 7.49 -11.58 -7.06
C GLU A 43 7.82 -11.29 -8.53
N THR A 44 6.79 -11.32 -9.38
CA THR A 44 6.93 -11.24 -10.84
C THR A 44 6.73 -9.82 -11.40
N GLY A 45 6.01 -8.97 -10.67
CA GLY A 45 5.60 -7.63 -11.12
C GLY A 45 4.46 -7.62 -12.14
N VAL A 46 3.86 -8.77 -12.45
CA VAL A 46 2.73 -8.85 -13.39
C VAL A 46 1.50 -8.17 -12.77
N ILE A 47 0.83 -7.33 -13.55
CA ILE A 47 -0.37 -6.62 -13.12
C ILE A 47 -1.59 -7.27 -13.79
N ASN A 48 -2.57 -7.67 -12.99
CA ASN A 48 -3.83 -8.20 -13.52
C ASN A 48 -4.59 -7.10 -14.27
N THR A 49 -5.23 -7.36 -15.41
CA THR A 49 -6.01 -6.31 -16.12
C THR A 49 -7.37 -6.01 -15.48
N GLU A 50 -7.86 -6.88 -14.61
CA GLU A 50 -9.17 -6.77 -13.95
C GLU A 50 -9.08 -5.93 -12.66
N ILE A 51 -9.96 -4.94 -12.53
CA ILE A 51 -9.87 -3.91 -11.48
C ILE A 51 -10.06 -4.46 -10.07
N ASN A 52 -10.99 -5.41 -9.86
CA ASN A 52 -11.23 -5.97 -8.54
C ASN A 52 -10.03 -6.79 -8.07
N ALA A 53 -9.42 -7.58 -8.95
CA ALA A 53 -8.20 -8.34 -8.71
C ALA A 53 -7.00 -7.42 -8.45
N GLN A 54 -6.85 -6.34 -9.22
CA GLN A 54 -5.81 -5.34 -8.93
C GLN A 54 -5.99 -4.71 -7.57
N ILE A 55 -7.21 -4.32 -7.19
CA ILE A 55 -7.47 -3.72 -5.88
C ILE A 55 -7.21 -4.74 -4.77
N GLU A 56 -7.66 -5.99 -4.91
CA GLU A 56 -7.36 -7.03 -3.92
C GLU A 56 -5.85 -7.26 -3.77
N GLN A 57 -5.11 -7.30 -4.88
CA GLN A 57 -3.66 -7.43 -4.87
C GLN A 57 -2.97 -6.20 -4.26
N ALA A 58 -3.44 -4.98 -4.56
CA ALA A 58 -2.93 -3.76 -3.95
C ALA A 58 -3.11 -3.76 -2.43
N PHE A 59 -4.25 -4.25 -1.94
CA PHE A 59 -4.45 -4.45 -0.51
C PHE A 59 -3.47 -5.48 0.09
N ALA A 60 -3.24 -6.60 -0.59
CA ALA A 60 -2.25 -7.59 -0.17
C ALA A 60 -0.82 -7.00 -0.15
N ASN A 61 -0.47 -6.17 -1.13
CA ASN A 61 0.84 -5.52 -1.22
C ASN A 61 1.03 -4.47 -0.12
N VAL A 62 -0.01 -3.73 0.27
CA VAL A 62 0.05 -2.87 1.46
C VAL A 62 0.32 -3.69 2.72
N ASP A 63 -0.36 -4.83 2.90
CA ASP A 63 -0.13 -5.68 4.07
C ASP A 63 1.31 -6.19 4.11
N LEU A 64 1.83 -6.68 2.97
CA LEU A 64 3.22 -7.08 2.80
C LEU A 64 4.18 -5.94 3.17
N CYS A 65 3.96 -4.76 2.60
CA CYS A 65 4.81 -3.58 2.81
C CYS A 65 4.86 -3.17 4.29
N LEU A 66 3.70 -3.14 4.97
CA LEU A 66 3.62 -2.83 6.40
C LEU A 66 4.33 -3.88 7.26
N ARG A 67 4.14 -5.16 6.95
CA ARG A 67 4.76 -6.27 7.71
C ARG A 67 6.27 -6.30 7.53
N ASP A 68 6.76 -6.07 6.32
CA ASP A 68 8.20 -5.99 6.03
C ASP A 68 8.87 -4.85 6.83
N ALA A 69 8.16 -3.73 7.00
CA ALA A 69 8.57 -2.61 7.84
C ALA A 69 8.39 -2.85 9.37
N GLY A 70 8.05 -4.07 9.79
CA GLY A 70 7.86 -4.46 11.19
C GLY A 70 6.54 -3.98 11.80
N GLY A 71 5.50 -3.81 10.99
CA GLY A 71 4.13 -3.58 11.42
C GLY A 71 3.29 -4.86 11.50
N GLU A 72 2.03 -4.71 11.92
CA GLU A 72 1.06 -5.81 12.03
C GLU A 72 0.06 -5.86 10.87
N GLY A 73 0.27 -5.02 9.85
CA GLY A 73 -0.56 -4.93 8.65
C GLY A 73 -1.70 -3.93 8.78
N TRP A 74 -2.80 -4.20 8.08
CA TRP A 74 -3.93 -3.28 7.96
C TRP A 74 -4.59 -2.85 9.27
N SER A 75 -4.49 -3.65 10.34
CA SER A 75 -5.03 -3.32 11.68
C SER A 75 -4.46 -2.01 12.26
N GLN A 76 -3.29 -1.58 11.78
CA GLN A 76 -2.59 -0.38 12.25
C GLN A 76 -2.81 0.84 11.35
N VAL A 77 -3.46 0.69 10.20
CA VAL A 77 -3.62 1.76 9.19
C VAL A 77 -4.67 2.76 9.65
N PHE A 78 -4.30 4.03 9.73
CA PHE A 78 -5.23 5.10 10.10
C PHE A 78 -5.56 6.04 8.94
N ARG A 79 -4.68 6.17 7.94
CA ARG A 79 -4.86 7.03 6.76
C ARG A 79 -4.66 6.22 5.48
N VAL A 80 -5.58 6.38 4.56
CA VAL A 80 -5.50 5.84 3.20
C VAL A 80 -5.69 6.96 2.19
N ASN A 81 -4.79 7.05 1.22
CA ASN A 81 -5.01 7.75 -0.04
C ASN A 81 -5.11 6.70 -1.14
N SER A 82 -6.10 6.79 -2.02
CA SER A 82 -6.13 5.94 -3.21
C SER A 82 -6.41 6.71 -4.50
N TYR A 83 -5.68 6.31 -5.53
CA TYR A 83 -5.66 6.93 -6.85
C TYR A 83 -6.13 5.90 -7.87
N HIS A 84 -7.06 6.28 -8.75
CA HIS A 84 -7.75 5.33 -9.64
C HIS A 84 -7.78 5.79 -11.09
N VAL A 85 -7.68 4.82 -12.00
CA VAL A 85 -7.78 5.00 -13.45
C VAL A 85 -8.62 3.85 -14.06
N PRO A 86 -9.91 4.03 -14.36
CA PRO A 86 -10.78 5.13 -13.96
C PRO A 86 -11.29 4.98 -12.52
N LEU A 87 -11.66 6.09 -11.89
CA LEU A 87 -12.48 6.06 -10.67
C LEU A 87 -13.95 5.80 -11.04
N ASN A 88 -14.48 4.63 -10.68
CA ASN A 88 -15.87 4.25 -10.95
C ASN A 88 -16.50 3.53 -9.74
N ASN A 89 -17.80 3.21 -9.83
CA ASN A 89 -18.53 2.54 -8.74
C ASN A 89 -17.99 1.14 -8.42
N GLU A 90 -17.43 0.44 -9.40
CA GLU A 90 -16.84 -0.89 -9.23
C GLU A 90 -15.57 -0.80 -8.37
N ALA A 91 -14.67 0.13 -8.69
CA ALA A 91 -13.47 0.41 -7.91
C ALA A 91 -13.83 0.84 -6.47
N LEU A 92 -14.83 1.72 -6.30
CA LEU A 92 -15.31 2.12 -4.98
C LEU A 92 -15.89 0.94 -4.18
N ALA A 93 -16.64 0.06 -4.82
CA ALA A 93 -17.16 -1.15 -4.19
C ALA A 93 -16.04 -2.11 -3.78
N ALA A 94 -15.01 -2.27 -4.61
CA ALA A 94 -13.84 -3.08 -4.30
C ALA A 94 -13.04 -2.51 -3.12
N MET A 95 -12.79 -1.20 -3.09
CA MET A 95 -12.15 -0.53 -1.94
C MET A 95 -12.94 -0.76 -0.64
N LYS A 96 -14.27 -0.62 -0.68
CA LYS A 96 -15.14 -0.90 0.47
C LYS A 96 -14.97 -2.34 0.97
N ARG A 97 -15.01 -3.34 0.07
CA ARG A 97 -14.80 -4.75 0.43
C ARG A 97 -13.41 -4.97 1.04
N GLY A 98 -12.38 -4.32 0.48
CA GLY A 98 -11.03 -4.34 1.04
C GLY A 98 -11.00 -3.81 2.47
N PHE A 99 -11.59 -2.64 2.73
CA PHE A 99 -11.66 -2.09 4.08
C PHE A 99 -12.41 -3.01 5.05
N GLU A 100 -13.56 -3.58 4.65
CA GLU A 100 -14.33 -4.51 5.49
C GLU A 100 -13.56 -5.80 5.80
N LYS A 101 -12.79 -6.33 4.83
CA LYS A 101 -11.98 -7.55 4.98
C LYS A 101 -10.76 -7.31 5.87
N TRP A 102 -10.01 -6.25 5.62
CA TRP A 102 -8.68 -6.04 6.19
C TRP A 102 -8.69 -5.19 7.47
N MET A 103 -9.73 -4.38 7.68
CA MET A 103 -9.92 -3.55 8.88
C MET A 103 -11.31 -3.78 9.50
N PRO A 104 -11.63 -5.02 9.93
CA PRO A 104 -12.97 -5.30 10.49
C PRO A 104 -13.27 -4.56 11.79
N ASN A 105 -12.22 -4.09 12.49
CA ASN A 105 -12.32 -3.52 13.84
C ASN A 105 -12.20 -1.98 13.88
N HIS A 106 -11.88 -1.32 12.77
CA HIS A 106 -11.76 0.14 12.70
C HIS A 106 -11.98 0.64 11.26
N LYS A 107 -12.09 1.96 11.09
CA LYS A 107 -12.25 2.58 9.77
C LYS A 107 -11.21 3.70 9.62
N PRO A 108 -10.40 3.71 8.57
CA PRO A 108 -9.40 4.75 8.38
C PRO A 108 -10.06 6.05 7.90
N ILE A 109 -9.34 7.17 8.00
CA ILE A 109 -9.66 8.32 7.13
C ILE A 109 -9.25 7.95 5.70
N TRP A 110 -10.07 8.33 4.72
CA TRP A 110 -9.85 7.96 3.33
C TRP A 110 -10.05 9.14 2.38
N THR A 111 -9.04 9.41 1.55
CA THR A 111 -9.16 10.31 0.39
C THR A 111 -9.07 9.46 -0.88
N THR A 112 -10.02 9.67 -1.80
CA THR A 112 -10.09 8.95 -3.08
C THR A 112 -10.09 9.95 -4.23
N VAL A 113 -9.23 9.71 -5.22
CA VAL A 113 -9.01 10.64 -6.34
C VAL A 113 -8.94 9.87 -7.66
N GLY A 114 -9.67 10.34 -8.67
CA GLY A 114 -9.46 9.91 -10.05
C GLY A 114 -8.28 10.66 -10.66
N VAL A 115 -7.33 9.95 -11.26
CA VAL A 115 -6.15 10.53 -11.91
C VAL A 115 -6.09 10.15 -13.39
N GLN A 116 -5.21 10.79 -14.15
CA GLN A 116 -5.10 10.52 -15.59
C GLN A 116 -4.27 9.27 -15.92
N ARG A 117 -3.26 8.96 -15.11
CA ARG A 117 -2.33 7.83 -15.28
C ARG A 117 -1.65 7.51 -13.94
N LEU A 118 -1.13 6.29 -13.80
CA LEU A 118 -0.33 5.80 -12.66
C LEU A 118 1.09 5.43 -13.12
N GLY A 119 1.92 4.86 -12.23
CA GLY A 119 3.32 4.54 -12.51
C GLY A 119 3.53 3.64 -13.75
N GLU A 120 2.71 2.59 -13.86
CA GLU A 120 2.74 1.62 -14.97
C GLU A 120 1.46 1.71 -15.82
N ASP A 121 1.57 1.36 -17.11
CA ASP A 121 0.46 1.50 -18.07
C ASP A 121 -0.75 0.62 -17.73
N ASP A 122 -0.53 -0.54 -17.11
CA ASP A 122 -1.59 -1.45 -16.69
C ASP A 122 -2.11 -1.18 -15.28
N MET A 123 -1.51 -0.26 -14.52
CA MET A 123 -2.04 0.12 -13.21
C MET A 123 -3.39 0.81 -13.36
N ARG A 124 -4.35 0.37 -12.54
CA ARG A 124 -5.68 0.97 -12.42
C ARG A 124 -5.95 1.50 -11.00
N VAL A 125 -5.14 1.10 -10.03
CA VAL A 125 -5.20 1.57 -8.65
C VAL A 125 -3.79 1.73 -8.06
N GLU A 126 -3.61 2.74 -7.22
CA GLU A 126 -2.47 2.90 -6.33
C GLU A 126 -2.96 3.32 -4.94
N ILE A 127 -2.48 2.65 -3.89
CA ILE A 127 -2.89 2.85 -2.51
C ILE A 127 -1.67 3.23 -1.66
N GLU A 128 -1.70 4.44 -1.10
CA GLU A 128 -0.70 4.95 -0.16
C GLU A 128 -1.31 4.94 1.25
N VAL A 129 -0.56 4.44 2.24
CA VAL A 129 -1.06 4.35 3.61
C VAL A 129 -0.07 4.89 4.65
N SER A 130 -0.63 5.38 5.75
CA SER A 130 0.09 5.64 6.98
C SER A 130 -0.47 4.74 8.09
N ALA A 131 0.42 4.07 8.81
CA ALA A 131 0.07 3.20 9.93
C ALA A 131 0.69 3.68 11.25
N TYR A 132 -0.04 3.52 12.34
CA TYR A 132 0.47 3.72 13.70
C TYR A 132 0.98 2.39 14.23
N ALA A 133 2.29 2.24 14.27
CA ALA A 133 3.00 1.03 14.64
C ALA A 133 4.04 1.37 15.71
N PRO A 134 3.65 1.49 16.99
CA PRO A 134 4.62 1.69 18.06
C PRO A 134 5.48 0.43 18.23
N VAL A 135 6.79 0.62 18.39
CA VAL A 135 7.66 -0.51 18.77
C VAL A 135 7.39 -0.82 20.24
N ALA A 136 7.14 -2.09 20.58
CA ALA A 136 6.99 -2.48 21.97
C ALA A 136 8.20 -1.99 22.76
N LYS A 137 7.98 -1.10 23.74
CA LYS A 137 9.05 -0.66 24.63
C LYS A 137 9.56 -1.88 25.37
N LYS A 138 10.82 -2.27 25.13
CA LYS A 138 11.52 -3.20 26.02
C LYS A 138 11.54 -2.50 27.39
N GLY A 139 10.80 -3.07 28.34
CA GLY A 139 10.73 -2.58 29.72
C GLY A 139 12.06 -2.64 30.44
#